data_AF-A0A4S3JAG5-F1
#
_entry.id   AF-A0A4S3JAG5-F1
#
_cell.length_a   1.000
_cell.length_b   1.000
_cell.length_c   1.000
_cell.angle_alpha   90.00
_cell.angle_beta   90.00
_cell.angle_gamma   90.00
#
_symmetry.space_group_name_H-M   'P 1'
#
loop_
_entity.id
_entity.type
_entity.pdbx_description
1 polymer ?
#
loop_
_entity_poly.entity_id
_entity_poly.type
_entity_poly.pdbx_seq_one_letter_code
_entity_poly.pdbx_strand_id
1 'polypeptide(L)'
;MSTSPASDFDMIASPTLPGRSTASQRDELAMYLSCGPTIRGQSSITAFWREHEHDFPALTSLARDVLSIPATDAGVERLFNSARDICHFRRGSLKATTMLLLMMFACSSKSEIKDKELTLLEEYIMKRGILRRKIEEL
;
A
#
# COMPACT_ATOMS: atom_id res chain seq x y z
N MET A 1 37.54 -30.41 4.83
CA MET A 1 36.80 -30.16 3.58
C MET A 1 35.35 -30.02 3.95
N SER A 2 34.89 -28.77 4.00
CA SER A 2 33.58 -28.37 4.55
C SER A 2 32.48 -28.57 3.52
N THR A 3 31.44 -29.32 3.86
CA THR A 3 30.19 -29.35 3.10
C THR A 3 29.20 -28.43 3.80
N SER A 4 28.87 -27.33 3.12
CA SER A 4 27.91 -26.31 3.54
C SER A 4 26.51 -26.91 3.71
N PRO A 5 25.74 -26.56 4.76
CA PRO A 5 24.33 -26.94 4.83
C PRO A 5 23.55 -26.06 3.84
N ALA A 6 22.65 -26.70 3.09
CA ALA A 6 21.75 -26.03 2.16
C ALA A 6 20.94 -24.96 2.90
N SER A 7 20.95 -23.77 2.33
CA SER A 7 20.27 -22.56 2.78
C SER A 7 18.75 -22.74 2.86
N ASP A 8 18.17 -22.37 4.00
CA ASP A 8 16.73 -22.34 4.36
C ASP A 8 15.82 -21.50 3.42
N PHE A 9 16.35 -20.98 2.31
CA PHE A 9 15.69 -19.98 1.48
C PHE A 9 14.79 -20.57 0.37
N ASP A 10 14.85 -21.88 0.13
CA ASP A 10 14.02 -22.56 -0.89
C ASP A 10 12.62 -22.95 -0.37
N MET A 11 12.28 -22.64 0.88
CA MET A 11 10.98 -22.94 1.49
C MET A 11 9.94 -21.82 1.31
N ILE A 12 10.02 -21.01 0.25
CA ILE A 12 9.02 -19.97 -0.09
C ILE A 12 8.57 -20.11 -1.56
N ALA A 13 8.57 -21.34 -2.10
CA ALA A 13 8.00 -21.59 -3.42
C ALA A 13 7.36 -22.98 -3.50
N SER A 14 6.32 -23.20 -2.71
CA SER A 14 5.34 -24.25 -3.00
C SER A 14 3.96 -23.73 -2.69
N PRO A 15 3.14 -23.39 -3.70
CA PRO A 15 1.74 -23.12 -3.49
C PRO A 15 1.04 -24.46 -3.26
N THR A 16 1.12 -25.00 -2.05
CA THR A 16 0.23 -26.09 -1.64
C THR A 16 -1.13 -25.44 -1.38
N LEU A 17 -1.91 -25.27 -2.45
CA LEU A 17 -3.33 -24.96 -2.32
C LEU A 17 -4.02 -26.22 -1.79
N PRO A 18 -4.56 -26.22 -0.55
CA PRO A 18 -5.41 -27.31 -0.11
C PRO A 18 -6.66 -27.30 -0.97
N GLY A 19 -6.95 -28.43 -1.61
CA GLY A 19 -8.16 -28.62 -2.39
C GLY A 19 -9.39 -28.24 -1.58
N ARG A 20 -10.02 -27.13 -1.98
CA ARG A 20 -11.37 -26.77 -1.54
C ARG A 20 -12.28 -26.87 -2.76
N SER A 21 -12.85 -28.05 -2.93
CA SER A 21 -13.99 -28.25 -3.81
C SER A 21 -15.19 -27.53 -3.20
N THR A 22 -15.60 -26.41 -3.80
CA THR A 22 -16.97 -25.91 -3.66
C THR A 22 -17.55 -25.73 -5.05
N ALA A 23 -18.60 -26.49 -5.32
CA ALA A 23 -19.40 -26.44 -6.53
C ALA A 23 -19.81 -24.99 -6.87
N SER A 24 -19.77 -24.65 -8.16
CA SER A 24 -20.20 -23.37 -8.75
C SER A 24 -19.37 -22.11 -8.39
N GLN A 25 -18.05 -22.24 -8.24
CA GLN A 25 -17.16 -21.08 -8.26
C GLN A 25 -16.90 -20.70 -9.72
N ARG A 26 -17.48 -19.58 -10.20
CA ARG A 26 -17.04 -19.00 -11.48
C ARG A 26 -15.54 -18.76 -11.40
N ASP A 27 -14.81 -19.08 -12.46
CA ASP A 27 -13.38 -18.83 -12.52
C ASP A 27 -13.12 -17.31 -12.60
N GLU A 28 -13.00 -16.68 -11.42
CA GLU A 28 -12.74 -15.24 -11.26
C GLU A 28 -11.49 -14.82 -12.04
N LEU A 29 -10.46 -15.67 -12.04
CA LEU A 29 -9.20 -15.39 -12.73
C LEU A 29 -9.40 -15.38 -14.24
N ALA A 30 -10.08 -16.40 -14.80
CA ALA A 30 -10.37 -16.43 -16.23
C ALA A 30 -11.24 -15.26 -16.66
N MET A 31 -12.23 -14.86 -15.85
CA MET A 31 -13.07 -13.69 -16.12
C MET A 31 -12.27 -12.39 -16.11
N TYR A 32 -11.40 -12.19 -15.10
CA TYR A 32 -10.54 -11.01 -15.01
C TYR A 32 -9.58 -10.91 -16.20
N LEU A 33 -8.90 -12.01 -16.55
CA LEU A 33 -7.97 -12.06 -17.68
C LEU A 33 -8.67 -11.87 -19.03
N SER A 34 -9.93 -12.30 -19.16
CA SER A 34 -10.74 -12.13 -20.38
C SER A 34 -11.30 -10.73 -20.55
N CYS A 35 -11.48 -9.96 -19.47
CA CYS A 35 -12.03 -8.61 -19.49
C CYS A 35 -11.05 -7.56 -20.06
N GLY A 36 -9.75 -7.87 -20.10
CA GLY A 36 -8.70 -6.95 -20.54
C GLY A 36 -8.45 -5.79 -19.55
N PRO A 37 -7.42 -4.96 -19.76
CA PRO A 37 -7.05 -3.93 -18.79
C PRO A 37 -8.04 -2.75 -18.78
N THR A 38 -8.98 -2.77 -17.83
CA THR A 38 -10.03 -1.75 -17.64
C THR A 38 -9.59 -0.57 -16.76
N ILE A 39 -8.30 -0.42 -16.43
CA ILE A 39 -7.77 0.73 -15.66
C ILE A 39 -7.66 1.99 -16.55
N ARG A 40 -8.64 2.23 -17.42
CA ARG A 40 -8.72 3.47 -18.21
C ARG A 40 -9.69 4.41 -17.54
N GLY A 41 -9.18 5.25 -16.63
CA GLY A 41 -9.93 6.37 -16.04
C GLY A 41 -10.11 6.31 -14.52
N GLN A 42 -9.75 5.22 -13.85
CA GLN A 42 -9.70 5.18 -12.39
C GLN A 42 -8.37 5.72 -11.87
N SER A 43 -8.46 6.58 -10.85
CA SER A 43 -7.33 7.30 -10.24
C SER A 43 -6.44 6.43 -9.35
N SER A 44 -6.87 5.23 -8.95
CA SER A 44 -6.02 4.28 -8.21
C SER A 44 -6.41 2.82 -8.42
N ILE A 45 -5.42 1.92 -8.42
CA ILE A 45 -5.63 0.47 -8.50
C ILE A 45 -6.43 -0.07 -7.31
N THR A 46 -6.33 0.56 -6.14
CA THR A 46 -7.11 0.19 -4.96
C THR A 46 -8.60 0.52 -5.14
N ALA A 47 -8.93 1.61 -5.84
CA ALA A 47 -10.32 1.94 -6.17
C ALA A 47 -10.91 0.91 -7.15
N PHE A 48 -10.12 0.44 -8.12
CA PHE A 48 -10.53 -0.64 -9.04
C PHE A 48 -11.01 -1.87 -8.28
N TRP A 49 -10.17 -2.39 -7.36
CA TRP A 49 -10.50 -3.58 -6.58
C TRP A 49 -11.64 -3.35 -5.57
N ARG A 50 -11.85 -2.11 -5.12
CA ARG A 50 -13.01 -1.79 -4.28
C ARG A 50 -14.32 -1.85 -5.07
N GLU A 51 -14.32 -1.36 -6.30
CA GLU A 51 -15.52 -1.37 -7.15
C GLU A 51 -15.89 -2.78 -7.61
N HIS A 52 -14.89 -3.63 -7.88
CA HIS A 52 -15.08 -5.00 -8.37
C HIS A 52 -15.09 -6.07 -7.25
N GLU A 53 -15.27 -5.67 -5.98
CA GLU A 53 -15.28 -6.60 -4.83
C GLU A 53 -16.41 -7.64 -4.94
N HIS A 54 -17.55 -7.26 -5.52
CA HIS A 54 -18.67 -8.16 -5.74
C HIS A 54 -18.44 -9.13 -6.90
N ASP A 55 -17.69 -8.70 -7.93
CA ASP A 55 -17.46 -9.49 -9.15
C ASP A 55 -16.31 -10.50 -8.97
N PHE A 56 -15.28 -10.11 -8.21
CA PHE A 56 -14.11 -10.93 -7.94
C PHE A 56 -13.76 -10.94 -6.44
N PRO A 57 -14.58 -11.54 -5.56
CA PRO A 57 -14.37 -11.49 -4.12
C PRO A 57 -13.04 -12.13 -3.68
N ALA A 58 -12.65 -13.25 -4.28
CA ALA A 58 -11.38 -13.90 -3.94
C ALA A 58 -10.18 -13.11 -4.49
N LEU A 59 -10.28 -12.63 -5.73
CA LEU A 59 -9.20 -11.86 -6.36
C LEU A 59 -9.00 -10.49 -5.69
N THR A 60 -10.09 -9.86 -5.25
CA THR A 60 -10.07 -8.59 -4.52
C THR A 60 -9.39 -8.73 -3.16
N SER A 61 -9.68 -9.81 -2.42
CA SER A 61 -9.00 -10.10 -1.16
C SER A 61 -7.49 -10.23 -1.38
N LEU A 62 -7.08 -11.03 -2.37
CA LEU A 62 -5.67 -11.21 -2.71
C LEU A 62 -5.00 -9.90 -3.14
N ALA A 63 -5.68 -9.12 -3.97
CA ALA A 63 -5.17 -7.85 -4.45
C ALA A 63 -4.96 -6.85 -3.31
N ARG A 64 -5.87 -6.80 -2.32
CA ARG A 64 -5.70 -5.96 -1.13
C ARG A 64 -4.48 -6.35 -0.33
N ASP A 65 -4.27 -7.65 -0.13
CA ASP A 65 -3.09 -8.15 0.60
C ASP A 65 -1.80 -7.78 -0.12
N VAL A 66 -1.72 -8.00 -1.43
CA VAL A 66 -0.54 -7.67 -2.24
C VAL A 66 -0.30 -6.15 -2.30
N LEU A 67 -1.34 -5.35 -2.53
CA LEU A 67 -1.23 -3.89 -2.63
C LEU A 67 -0.97 -3.21 -1.29
N SER A 68 -1.20 -3.89 -0.17
CA SER A 68 -0.83 -3.38 1.16
C SER A 68 0.68 -3.40 1.40
N ILE A 69 1.42 -4.20 0.63
CA ILE A 69 2.87 -4.30 0.75
C ILE A 69 3.48 -3.05 0.10
N PRO A 70 4.23 -2.23 0.85
CA PRO A 70 4.90 -1.08 0.27
C PRO A 70 5.92 -1.54 -0.77
N ALA A 71 5.88 -0.96 -1.96
CA ALA A 71 6.83 -1.27 -3.04
C ALA A 71 8.28 -0.84 -2.73
N THR A 72 8.49 -0.04 -1.68
CA THR A 72 9.80 0.49 -1.29
C THR A 72 9.97 0.46 0.22
N ASP A 73 11.21 0.29 0.66
CA ASP A 73 11.60 0.35 2.06
C ASP A 73 11.58 1.80 2.63
N ALA A 74 11.21 2.79 1.81
CA ALA A 74 11.06 4.17 2.23
C ALA A 74 10.04 4.35 3.38
N GLY A 75 9.16 3.37 3.62
CA GLY A 75 8.29 3.31 4.79
C GLY A 75 9.09 3.16 6.09
N VAL A 76 9.96 2.16 6.17
CA VAL A 76 10.76 1.91 7.38
C VAL A 76 11.86 2.93 7.55
N GLU A 77 12.46 3.45 6.47
CA GLU A 77 13.44 4.54 6.56
C GLU A 77 12.83 5.80 7.19
N ARG A 78 11.58 6.14 6.82
CA ARG A 78 10.84 7.25 7.43
C ARG A 78 10.51 6.99 8.89
N LEU A 79 10.23 5.75 9.27
CA LEU A 79 10.03 5.36 10.66
C LEU A 79 11.33 5.51 11.46
N PHE A 80 12.46 5.03 10.93
CA PHE A 80 13.78 5.16 11.57
C PHE A 80 14.26 6.61 11.65
N ASN A 81 13.96 7.45 10.65
CA ASN A 81 14.23 8.89 10.76
C ASN A 81 13.35 9.54 11.84
N SER A 82 12.06 9.20 11.90
CA SER A 82 11.18 9.71 12.96
C SER A 82 11.63 9.24 14.35
N ALA A 83 12.09 7.99 14.45
CA ALA A 83 12.71 7.42 15.63
C ALA A 83 13.91 8.25 16.07
N ARG A 84 14.84 8.48 15.13
CA ARG A 84 16.04 9.27 15.34
C ARG A 84 15.68 10.66 15.86
N ASP A 85 14.72 11.35 15.25
CA ASP A 85 14.32 12.69 15.70
C ASP A 85 13.80 12.67 17.14
N ILE A 86 12.92 11.72 17.48
CA ILE A 86 12.37 11.57 18.84
C ILE A 86 13.47 11.24 19.85
N CYS A 87 14.39 10.34 19.50
CA CYS A 87 15.51 9.93 20.35
C CYS A 87 16.57 11.03 20.52
N HIS A 88 16.83 11.77 19.45
CA HIS A 88 17.88 12.78 19.37
C HIS A 88 17.47 14.08 20.08
N PHE A 89 16.22 14.55 19.87
CA PHE A 89 15.72 15.74 20.56
C PHE A 89 15.50 15.53 22.06
N ARG A 90 15.25 14.29 22.51
CA ARG A 90 14.94 13.97 23.89
C ARG A 90 16.07 13.19 24.59
N ARG A 91 17.24 13.82 24.71
CA ARG A 91 18.37 13.39 25.57
C ARG A 91 18.02 13.38 27.07
N GLY A 92 17.02 12.60 27.47
CA GLY A 92 16.64 12.44 28.86
C GLY A 92 15.89 11.14 29.05
N SER A 93 16.61 10.08 29.44
CA SER A 93 16.14 8.85 30.09
C SER A 93 14.67 8.46 29.82
N LEU A 94 14.25 8.41 28.56
CA LEU A 94 12.92 7.96 28.20
C LEU A 94 12.87 6.45 28.31
N LYS A 95 11.84 5.96 29.01
CA LYS A 95 11.57 4.52 29.03
C LYS A 95 11.22 4.07 27.61
N ALA A 96 11.63 2.86 27.24
CA ALA A 96 11.34 2.27 25.94
C ALA A 96 9.84 2.30 25.59
N THR A 97 8.97 2.10 26.60
CA THR A 97 7.51 2.22 26.46
C THR A 97 7.07 3.61 26.04
N THR A 98 7.65 4.66 26.61
CA THR A 98 7.35 6.05 26.23
C THR A 98 7.83 6.35 24.81
N MET A 99 8.98 5.81 24.41
CA MET A 99 9.48 5.96 23.03
C MET A 99 8.54 5.30 22.02
N LEU A 100 8.08 4.08 22.30
CA LEU A 100 7.13 3.36 21.44
C LEU A 100 5.82 4.14 21.26
N LEU A 101 5.26 4.67 22.35
CA LEU A 101 4.02 5.46 22.29
C LEU A 101 4.20 6.73 21.46
N LEU A 102 5.34 7.42 21.57
CA LEU A 102 5.61 8.62 20.78
C LEU A 102 5.83 8.30 19.31
N MET A 103 6.51 7.20 19.00
CA MET A 103 6.68 6.74 17.62
C MET A 103 5.34 6.38 16.99
N MET A 104 4.48 5.66 17.72
CA MET A 104 3.14 5.30 17.26
C MET A 104 2.29 6.56 17.05
N PHE A 105 2.26 7.47 18.02
CA PHE A 105 1.55 8.74 17.92
C PHE A 105 2.05 9.57 16.74
N ALA A 106 3.37 9.76 16.62
CA ALA A 106 3.97 10.53 15.53
C ALA A 106 3.72 9.89 14.15
N CYS A 107 3.74 8.56 14.05
CA CYS A 107 3.44 7.85 12.81
C CYS A 107 1.99 8.10 12.38
N SER A 108 1.04 7.98 13.31
CA SER A 108 -0.40 8.21 13.06
C SER A 108 -0.73 9.67 12.73
N SER A 109 -0.08 10.63 13.39
CA SER A 109 -0.28 12.05 13.07
C SER A 109 0.33 12.45 11.73
N LYS A 110 1.47 11.85 11.34
CA LYS A 110 2.14 12.14 10.06
C LYS A 110 1.39 11.59 8.85
N SER A 111 0.68 10.47 8.96
CA SER A 111 -0.19 9.99 7.87
C SER A 111 -1.34 10.98 7.61
N GLU A 112 -1.99 11.47 8.66
CA GLU A 112 -3.13 12.38 8.54
C GLU A 112 -2.75 13.74 7.91
N ILE A 113 -1.53 14.24 8.18
CA ILE A 113 -1.03 15.50 7.59
C ILE A 113 -0.69 15.32 6.11
N LYS A 114 -0.06 14.20 5.73
CA LYS A 114 0.29 13.94 4.32
C LYS A 114 -0.94 13.80 3.44
N ASP A 115 -1.99 13.15 3.95
CA ASP A 115 -3.25 12.98 3.22
C ASP A 115 -3.91 14.35 2.97
N LYS A 116 -3.88 15.24 3.96
CA LYS A 116 -4.36 16.63 3.82
C LYS A 116 -3.54 17.44 2.82
N GLU A 117 -2.21 17.37 2.90
CA GLU A 117 -1.30 18.06 1.97
C GLU A 117 -1.45 17.58 0.52
N LEU A 118 -1.58 16.26 0.30
CA LEU A 118 -1.84 15.68 -1.02
C LEU A 118 -3.17 16.16 -1.59
N THR A 119 -4.23 16.18 -0.77
CA THR A 119 -5.55 16.68 -1.16
C THR A 119 -5.49 18.16 -1.57
N LEU A 120 -4.79 18.99 -0.80
CA LEU A 120 -4.60 20.41 -1.10
C LEU A 120 -3.80 20.63 -2.39
N LEU A 121 -2.77 19.82 -2.63
CA LEU A 121 -1.96 19.90 -3.84
C LEU A 121 -2.74 19.46 -5.07
N GLU A 122 -3.53 18.39 -4.97
CA GLU A 122 -4.44 17.95 -6.05
C GLU A 122 -5.48 19.03 -6.37
N GLU A 123 -6.07 19.66 -5.35
CA GLU A 123 -7.00 20.78 -5.53
C GLU A 123 -6.32 21.97 -6.22
N TYR A 124 -5.10 22.31 -5.82
CA TYR A 124 -4.32 23.39 -6.43
C TYR A 124 -3.97 23.11 -7.89
N ILE A 125 -3.51 21.89 -8.20
CA ILE A 125 -3.19 21.45 -9.56
C ILE A 125 -4.45 21.46 -10.42
N MET A 126 -5.59 21.00 -9.89
CA MET A 126 -6.87 20.99 -10.58
C MET A 126 -7.36 22.42 -10.86
N LYS A 127 -7.32 23.31 -9.87
CA LYS A 127 -7.68 24.74 -10.03
C LYS A 127 -6.80 25.43 -11.08
N ARG A 128 -5.49 25.19 -11.07
CA ARG A 128 -4.57 25.73 -12.09
C ARG A 128 -4.83 25.15 -13.48
N GLY A 129 -5.13 23.86 -13.58
CA GLY A 129 -5.48 23.21 -14.84
C GLY A 129 -6.80 23.70 -15.44
N ILE A 130 -7.78 24.07 -14.60
CA ILE A 130 -9.03 24.71 -15.02
C ILE A 130 -8.78 26.16 -15.44
N LEU A 131 -7.98 26.90 -14.67
CA LEU A 131 -7.68 28.31 -14.97
C LEU A 131 -6.91 28.46 -16.28
N ARG A 132 -5.94 27.58 -16.56
CA ARG A 132 -5.19 27.58 -17.82
C ARG A 132 -6.11 27.37 -19.03
N ARG A 133 -7.02 26.39 -18.96
CA ARG A 133 -8.01 26.14 -20.02
C ARG A 133 -8.96 27.33 -20.24
N LYS A 134 -9.34 28.02 -19.16
CA LYS A 134 -10.19 29.22 -19.22
C LYS A 134 -9.50 30.41 -19.91
N ILE A 135 -8.16 30.50 -19.84
CA ILE A 135 -7.37 31.56 -20.48
C ILE A 135 -7.16 31.29 -21.97
N GLU A 136 -7.10 30.01 -22.39
CA GLU A 136 -6.96 29.63 -23.81
C GLU A 136 -8.29 29.71 -24.60
N GLU A 137 -9.43 29.81 -23.91
CA GLU A 137 -10.77 30.00 -24.52
C GLU A 137 -11.20 31.48 -24.62
N LEU A 138 -10.33 32.44 -24.28
CA LEU A 138 -10.54 33.90 -24.42
C LEU A 138 -9.64 34.48 -25.50
#